data_AF-A0A498Q479-F1
#
_entry.id   AF-A0A498Q479-F1
#
_cell.length_a   1.000
_cell.length_b   1.000
_cell.length_c   1.000
_cell.angle_alpha   90.00
_cell.angle_beta   90.00
_cell.angle_gamma   90.00
#
_symmetry.space_group_name_H-M   'P 1'
#
loop_
_entity.id
_entity.type
_entity.pdbx_description
1 polymer ?
#
loop_
_entity_poly.entity_id
_entity_poly.type
_entity_poly.pdbx_seq_one_letter_code
_entity_poly.pdbx_strand_id
1 'polypeptide(L)'
;MTSIAPSGIDHSAYFEQVAATMVAHGWSSGVPPGQHLFGTVIHKDGVMATIGVSPFLGADGAIELSGECRNMNNHRTDSNGFSIKDQLRGQ
;
A
#
# COMPACT_ATOMS: atom_id res chain seq x y z
N MET A 1 -5.65 3.55 -4.11
CA MET A 1 -6.07 4.36 -5.28
C MET A 1 -5.95 3.49 -6.52
N THR A 2 -6.95 3.45 -7.39
CA THR A 2 -6.89 2.70 -8.66
C THR A 2 -6.66 3.63 -9.84
N SER A 3 -6.10 3.11 -10.93
CA SER A 3 -5.78 3.87 -12.13
C SER A 3 -5.98 3.03 -13.40
N ILE A 4 -6.25 3.73 -14.50
CA ILE A 4 -6.27 3.18 -15.85
C ILE A 4 -4.98 3.66 -16.54
N ALA A 5 -4.24 2.74 -17.13
CA ALA A 5 -3.02 3.08 -17.87
C ALA A 5 -3.39 3.72 -19.23
N PRO A 6 -2.57 4.63 -19.76
CA PRO A 6 -2.79 5.15 -21.11
C PRO A 6 -2.82 4.02 -22.15
N SER A 7 -3.71 4.14 -23.13
CA SER A 7 -3.86 3.11 -24.16
C SER A 7 -2.58 2.96 -25.00
N GLY A 8 -2.24 1.70 -25.33
CA GLY A 8 -1.08 1.36 -26.16
C GLY A 8 0.27 1.37 -25.44
N ILE A 9 0.29 1.53 -24.12
CA ILE A 9 1.50 1.43 -23.29
C ILE A 9 1.49 0.09 -22.55
N ASP A 10 2.67 -0.51 -22.34
CA ASP A 10 2.80 -1.64 -21.43
C ASP A 10 2.53 -1.19 -19.98
N HIS A 11 1.52 -1.78 -19.36
CA HIS A 11 1.05 -1.35 -18.04
C HIS A 11 2.14 -1.51 -16.97
N SER A 12 2.95 -2.58 -17.04
CA SER A 12 4.03 -2.82 -16.08
C SER A 12 5.10 -1.73 -16.20
N ALA A 13 5.53 -1.41 -17.41
CA ALA A 13 6.49 -0.35 -17.69
C ALA A 13 5.98 1.03 -17.24
N TYR A 14 4.68 1.31 -17.40
CA TYR A 14 4.08 2.54 -16.90
C TYR A 14 4.21 2.66 -15.38
N PHE A 15 3.89 1.59 -14.63
CA PHE A 15 3.99 1.60 -13.17
C PHE A 15 5.43 1.64 -12.65
N GLU A 16 6.37 0.99 -13.35
CA GLU A 16 7.81 1.14 -13.10
C GLU A 16 8.27 2.59 -13.30
N GLN A 17 7.79 3.27 -14.35
CA GLN A 17 8.13 4.66 -14.62
C GLN A 17 7.57 5.62 -13.55
N VAL A 18 6.36 5.36 -13.05
CA VAL A 18 5.80 6.11 -11.90
C VAL A 18 6.71 5.97 -10.69
N ALA A 19 7.12 4.74 -10.34
CA ALA A 19 8.01 4.50 -9.21
C ALA A 19 9.38 5.19 -9.39
N ALA A 20 9.98 5.08 -10.58
CA ALA A 20 11.25 5.73 -10.91
C ALA A 20 11.16 7.26 -10.81
N THR A 21 10.04 7.84 -11.26
CA THR A 21 9.79 9.28 -11.15
C THR A 21 9.73 9.70 -9.69
N MET A 22 9.01 8.96 -8.84
CA MET A 22 8.94 9.28 -7.42
C MET A 22 10.30 9.16 -6.72
N VAL A 23 11.11 8.15 -7.09
CA VAL A 23 12.49 8.01 -6.62
C VAL A 23 13.34 9.21 -7.02
N ALA A 24 13.23 9.68 -8.27
CA ALA A 24 13.91 10.90 -8.71
C ALA A 24 13.46 12.16 -7.93
N HIS A 25 12.26 12.14 -7.34
CA HIS A 25 11.73 13.19 -6.45
C HIS A 25 11.97 12.91 -4.95
N GLY A 26 12.99 12.11 -4.63
CA GLY A 26 13.50 11.92 -3.28
C GLY A 26 12.77 10.86 -2.48
N TRP A 27 12.07 9.94 -3.13
CA TRP A 27 11.66 8.67 -2.52
C TRP A 27 12.82 7.66 -2.63
N SER A 28 12.84 6.69 -1.72
CA SER A 28 13.77 5.57 -1.74
C SER A 28 13.10 4.34 -2.33
N SER A 29 13.84 3.54 -3.09
CA SER A 29 13.36 2.27 -3.62
C SER A 29 13.47 1.15 -2.59
N GLY A 30 12.55 0.20 -2.65
CA GLY A 30 12.56 -1.01 -1.86
C GLY A 30 11.70 -0.95 -0.60
N VAL A 31 11.50 -2.13 -0.04
CA VAL A 31 10.79 -2.34 1.23
C VAL A 31 11.67 -1.90 2.40
N PRO A 32 11.08 -1.29 3.46
CA PRO A 32 11.77 -1.15 4.73
C PRO A 32 12.24 -2.52 5.26
N PRO A 33 13.36 -2.60 6.00
CA PRO A 33 13.85 -3.86 6.55
C PRO A 33 12.79 -4.62 7.35
N GLY A 34 12.70 -5.94 7.13
CA GLY A 34 11.80 -6.83 7.87
C GLY A 34 10.38 -6.96 7.30
N GLN A 35 10.10 -6.40 6.13
CA GLN A 35 8.80 -6.51 5.45
C GLN A 35 8.89 -7.35 4.17
N HIS A 36 7.84 -8.13 3.90
CA HIS A 36 7.67 -8.90 2.66
C HIS A 36 6.43 -8.40 1.94
N LEU A 37 6.62 -7.57 0.92
CA LEU A 37 5.54 -6.97 0.15
C LEU A 37 5.66 -7.34 -1.32
N PHE A 38 4.52 -7.37 -2.00
CA PHE A 38 4.42 -7.69 -3.42
C PHE A 38 4.29 -6.40 -4.24
N GLY A 39 4.80 -6.42 -5.47
CA GLY A 39 4.81 -5.26 -6.37
C GLY A 39 6.03 -4.34 -6.15
N THR A 40 6.00 -3.19 -6.79
CA THR A 40 7.05 -2.17 -6.66
C THR A 40 6.82 -1.36 -5.40
N VAL A 41 7.81 -1.31 -4.52
CA VAL A 41 7.73 -0.59 -3.25
C VAL A 41 8.71 0.58 -3.24
N ILE A 42 8.22 1.74 -2.82
CA ILE A 42 9.01 2.94 -2.57
C ILE A 42 8.59 3.54 -1.23
N HIS A 43 9.48 4.28 -0.57
CA HIS A 43 9.19 4.90 0.72
C HIS A 43 9.85 6.26 0.89
N LYS A 44 9.25 7.11 1.72
CA LYS A 44 9.77 8.43 2.10
C LYS A 44 9.17 8.87 3.44
N ASP A 45 10.01 9.31 4.37
CA ASP A 45 9.60 9.97 5.63
C ASP A 45 8.50 9.22 6.42
N GLY A 46 8.64 7.89 6.57
CA GLY A 46 7.67 7.06 7.29
C GLY A 46 6.38 6.73 6.50
N VAL A 47 6.31 7.12 5.24
CA VAL A 47 5.26 6.72 4.29
C VAL A 47 5.83 5.72 3.29
N MET A 48 5.07 4.67 3.02
CA MET A 48 5.36 3.64 2.03
C MET A 48 4.29 3.68 0.93
N ALA A 49 4.70 3.44 -0.31
CA ALA A 49 3.80 3.19 -1.42
C ALA A 49 4.09 1.80 -2.01
N THR A 50 3.04 1.00 -2.20
CA THR A 50 3.07 -0.23 -3.00
C THR A 50 2.33 0.04 -4.31
N ILE A 51 2.98 -0.30 -5.42
CA ILE A 51 2.50 -0.03 -6.78
C ILE A 51 2.46 -1.36 -7.53
N GLY A 52 1.33 -1.69 -8.12
CA GLY A 52 1.18 -2.92 -8.88
C GLY A 52 -0.14 -3.01 -9.63
N VAL A 53 -0.39 -4.19 -10.19
CA VAL A 53 -1.62 -4.48 -10.93
C VAL A 53 -2.84 -4.44 -9.99
N SER A 54 -3.91 -3.80 -10.42
CA SER A 54 -5.15 -3.72 -9.65
C SER A 54 -5.90 -5.06 -9.69
N PRO A 55 -6.40 -5.58 -8.55
CA PRO A 55 -7.30 -6.73 -8.54
C PRO A 55 -8.75 -6.38 -8.89
N PHE A 56 -9.08 -5.09 -9.04
CA PHE A 56 -10.45 -4.61 -9.28
C PHE A 56 -10.77 -4.51 -10.79
N LEU A 57 -11.98 -4.94 -11.17
CA LEU A 57 -12.47 -4.87 -12.54
C LEU A 57 -12.52 -3.42 -13.05
N GLY A 58 -11.96 -3.19 -14.24
CA GLY A 58 -11.94 -1.86 -14.88
C GLY A 58 -10.80 -0.94 -14.43
N ALA A 59 -9.83 -1.46 -13.68
CA ALA A 59 -8.60 -0.75 -13.34
C ALA A 59 -7.37 -1.60 -13.70
N ASP A 60 -6.33 -0.94 -14.21
CA ASP A 60 -5.09 -1.60 -14.63
C ASP A 60 -4.07 -1.68 -13.49
N GLY A 61 -4.05 -0.66 -12.63
CA GLY A 61 -3.12 -0.59 -11.52
C GLY A 61 -3.71 0.00 -10.25
N ALA A 62 -3.08 -0.34 -9.14
CA ALA A 62 -3.39 0.19 -7.82
C ALA A 62 -2.12 0.71 -7.16
N ILE A 63 -2.27 1.83 -6.46
CA ILE A 63 -1.29 2.41 -5.57
C ILE A 63 -1.90 2.44 -4.17
N GLU A 64 -1.26 1.79 -3.22
CA GLU A 64 -1.60 1.87 -1.80
C GLU A 64 -0.52 2.68 -1.09
N LEU A 65 -0.96 3.65 -0.27
CA LEU A 65 -0.10 4.50 0.53
C LEU A 65 -0.36 4.18 2.00
N SER A 66 0.69 3.77 2.71
CA SER A 66 0.65 3.41 4.12
C SER A 66 1.58 4.32 4.90
N GLY A 67 1.05 5.07 5.86
CA GLY A 67 1.84 5.94 6.75
C GLY A 67 1.92 5.39 8.17
N GLU A 68 2.62 6.11 9.03
CA GLU A 68 2.70 5.78 10.46
C GLU A 68 1.32 5.85 11.14
N CYS A 69 1.00 4.82 11.94
CA CYS A 69 -0.11 4.87 12.89
C CYS A 69 0.20 5.86 14.03
N ARG A 70 -0.08 7.15 13.84
CA ARG A 70 0.14 8.17 14.89
C ARG A 70 -0.94 8.18 15.98
N ASN A 71 -2.08 7.52 15.74
CA ASN A 71 -3.13 7.35 16.74
C ASN A 71 -3.10 5.93 17.28
N MET A 72 -2.46 5.76 18.44
CA MET A 72 -2.37 4.49 19.17
C MET A 72 -3.28 4.48 20.41
N ASN A 73 -4.26 5.38 20.49
CA ASN A 73 -5.18 5.40 21.61
C ASN A 73 -6.02 4.12 21.63
N ASN A 74 -6.56 3.81 22.81
CA ASN A 74 -7.45 2.67 22.98
C ASN A 74 -8.79 2.91 22.26
N HIS A 75 -8.89 2.42 21.02
CA HIS A 75 -10.10 2.56 20.19
C HIS A 75 -11.22 1.57 20.53
N ARG A 76 -11.11 0.81 21.63
CA ARG A 76 -12.09 -0.23 22.02
C ARG A 76 -13.51 0.32 22.11
N THR A 77 -13.68 1.60 22.42
CA THR A 77 -14.97 2.28 22.56
C THR A 77 -15.32 3.22 21.41
N ASP A 78 -14.45 3.35 20.42
CA ASP A 78 -14.51 4.43 19.42
C ASP A 78 -15.28 4.03 18.16
N SER A 79 -15.79 2.80 18.12
CA SER A 79 -16.52 2.25 16.98
C SER A 79 -17.59 1.26 17.44
N ASN A 80 -18.37 0.77 16.48
CA ASN A 80 -19.36 -0.29 16.69
C ASN A 80 -18.70 -1.69 16.81
N GLY A 81 -17.39 -1.74 17.03
CA GLY A 81 -16.64 -2.99 17.14
C GLY A 81 -17.05 -3.79 18.38
N PHE A 82 -17.14 -5.11 18.23
CA PHE A 82 -17.42 -6.03 19.33
C PHE A 82 -16.19 -6.85 19.68
N SER A 83 -16.03 -7.17 20.95
CA SER A 83 -14.89 -7.93 21.46
C SER A 83 -15.10 -9.44 21.24
N ILE A 84 -14.20 -10.08 20.49
CA ILE A 84 -14.18 -11.55 20.34
C ILE A 84 -13.29 -12.26 21.37
N LYS A 85 -12.78 -11.56 22.38
CA LYS A 85 -11.84 -12.10 23.37
C LYS A 85 -12.31 -13.43 24.00
N ASP A 86 -13.62 -13.55 24.25
CA ASP A 86 -14.21 -14.73 24.88
C ASP A 86 -14.44 -15.90 23.90
N GLN A 87 -14.22 -15.66 22.60
CA GLN A 87 -14.33 -16.62 21.51
C GLN A 87 -12.97 -17.20 21.11
N LEU A 88 -11.85 -16.61 21.55
CA LEU A 88 -10.49 -17.06 21.26
C LEU A 88 -10.02 -18.22 22.18
N ARG A 89 -10.93 -19.12 22.59
CA ARG A 89 -10.55 -20.30 23.36
C ARG A 89 -9.69 -21.20 22.48
N GLY A 90 -8.39 -21.24 22.78
CA GLY A 90 -7.38 -21.98 22.00
C GLY A 90 -7.71 -23.45 21.84
N GLN A 91 -7.43 -23.97 20.64
CA GLN A 91 -7.04 -25.36 20.42
C GLN A 91 -5.52 -25.47 20.60
#